data_AF-A0A8B7E763-F1
#
_entry.id   AF-A0A8B7E763-F1
#
_cell.length_a   1.000
_cell.length_b   1.000
_cell.length_c   1.000
_cell.angle_alpha   90.00
_cell.angle_beta   90.00
_cell.angle_gamma   90.00
#
_symmetry.space_group_name_H-M   'P 1'
#
loop_
_entity.id
_entity.type
_entity.pdbx_description
1 polymer ?
#
loop_
_entity_poly.entity_id
_entity_poly.type
_entity_poly.pdbx_seq_one_letter_code
_entity_poly.pdbx_strand_id
1 'polypeptide(L)'
;KFELVKSKTKEISSRLKDNSEILKVKSKLREIEDRSRRNNLRVDGLKESKNESCSDSEAKVLKLFEETLGLKDIKIERAHRTGSRDSKKVRSIVLKLLNYKDKENILKNSRKLKGENIYINEDYCAETMLIRKELRAGMKKAREAGMFAYISYDKLVVREWSRKPT
;
A
#
# COMPACT_ATOMS: atom_id res chain seq x y z
N LYS A 1 51.91 -14.11 -11.62
CA LYS A 1 50.86 -13.14 -12.05
C LYS A 1 49.46 -13.79 -12.13
N PHE A 2 49.30 -14.94 -12.79
CA PHE A 2 47.99 -15.59 -12.98
C PHE A 2 47.30 -16.05 -11.68
N GLU A 3 48.04 -16.66 -10.75
CA GLU A 3 47.50 -17.06 -9.43
C GLU A 3 47.06 -15.88 -8.56
N LEU A 4 47.82 -14.78 -8.59
CA LEU A 4 47.46 -13.55 -7.89
C LEU A 4 46.17 -12.92 -8.45
N VAL A 5 45.97 -13.01 -9.76
CA VAL A 5 44.70 -12.58 -10.39
C VAL A 5 43.56 -13.50 -9.95
N LYS A 6 43.79 -14.83 -9.89
CA LYS A 6 42.79 -15.82 -9.48
C LYS A 6 42.40 -15.70 -8.00
N SER A 7 43.34 -15.36 -7.11
CA SER A 7 43.03 -15.11 -5.71
C SER A 7 42.22 -13.81 -5.54
N LYS A 8 42.64 -12.73 -6.22
CA LYS A 8 41.91 -11.45 -6.20
C LYS A 8 40.51 -11.56 -6.78
N THR A 9 40.29 -12.30 -7.88
CA THR A 9 38.94 -12.49 -8.42
C THR A 9 38.06 -13.30 -7.49
N LYS A 10 38.60 -14.30 -6.79
CA LYS A 10 37.87 -15.06 -5.78
C LYS A 10 37.47 -14.19 -4.59
N GLU A 11 38.39 -13.35 -4.10
CA GLU A 11 38.16 -12.40 -3.00
C GLU A 11 37.13 -11.32 -3.36
N ILE A 12 37.20 -10.77 -4.57
CA ILE A 12 36.20 -9.85 -5.11
C ILE A 12 34.83 -10.55 -5.21
N SER A 13 34.79 -11.80 -5.68
CA SER A 13 33.54 -12.56 -5.77
C SER A 13 32.91 -12.84 -4.41
N SER A 14 33.70 -13.09 -3.36
CA SER A 14 33.17 -13.25 -2.00
C SER A 14 32.62 -11.95 -1.45
N ARG A 15 33.33 -10.82 -1.63
CA ARG A 15 32.82 -9.51 -1.20
C ARG A 15 31.55 -9.09 -1.95
N LEU A 16 31.42 -9.45 -3.23
CA LEU A 16 30.18 -9.26 -4.00
C LEU A 16 29.04 -10.20 -3.56
N LYS A 17 29.34 -11.34 -2.93
CA LYS A 17 28.36 -12.26 -2.35
C LYS A 17 27.90 -11.83 -0.96
N ASP A 18 28.73 -11.09 -0.23
CA ASP A 18 28.42 -10.47 1.06
C ASP A 18 27.45 -9.27 0.91
N ASN A 19 26.37 -9.44 0.16
CA ASN A 19 25.26 -8.49 0.00
C ASN A 19 24.40 -8.38 1.27
N SER A 20 24.80 -8.99 2.38
CA SER A 20 24.01 -9.02 3.61
C SER A 20 23.77 -7.61 4.17
N GLU A 21 24.76 -6.73 4.07
CA GLU A 21 24.65 -5.32 4.47
C GLU A 21 23.74 -4.54 3.52
N ILE A 22 23.87 -4.76 2.21
CA ILE A 22 23.01 -4.12 1.21
C ILE A 22 21.55 -4.53 1.42
N LEU A 23 21.27 -5.80 1.71
CA LEU A 23 19.93 -6.29 2.03
C LEU A 23 19.39 -5.65 3.32
N LYS A 24 20.20 -5.53 4.37
CA LYS A 24 19.83 -4.85 5.62
C LYS A 24 19.54 -3.36 5.40
N VAL A 25 20.32 -2.69 4.55
CA VAL A 25 20.10 -1.27 4.23
C VAL A 25 18.81 -1.12 3.43
N LYS A 26 18.58 -1.95 2.41
CA LYS A 26 17.33 -1.94 1.63
C LYS A 26 16.10 -2.19 2.50
N SER A 27 16.16 -3.17 3.41
CA SER A 27 15.02 -3.43 4.31
C SER A 27 14.74 -2.26 5.24
N LYS A 28 15.78 -1.60 5.78
CA LYS A 28 15.61 -0.40 6.61
C LYS A 28 15.04 0.78 5.81
N LEU A 29 15.50 1.01 4.58
CA LEU A 29 14.98 2.05 3.71
C LEU A 29 13.48 1.85 3.43
N ARG A 30 13.08 0.61 3.12
CA ARG A 30 11.68 0.23 2.92
C ARG A 30 10.83 0.54 4.15
N GLU A 31 11.31 0.15 5.33
CA GLU A 31 10.61 0.36 6.60
C GLU A 31 10.46 1.85 6.94
N ILE A 32 11.51 2.66 6.69
CA ILE A 32 11.47 4.11 6.86
C ILE A 32 10.46 4.75 5.90
N GLU A 33 10.48 4.34 4.63
CA GLU A 33 9.54 4.85 3.64
C GLU A 33 8.10 4.50 4.01
N ASP A 34 7.81 3.25 4.38
CA ASP A 34 6.48 2.83 4.80
C ASP A 34 6.02 3.53 6.09
N ARG A 35 6.92 3.76 7.06
CA ARG A 35 6.62 4.58 8.24
C ARG A 35 6.24 6.00 7.87
N SER A 36 6.95 6.61 6.93
CA SER A 36 6.63 7.97 6.44
C SER A 36 5.26 8.05 5.76
N ARG A 37 4.84 6.95 5.12
CA ARG A 37 3.54 6.80 4.44
C ARG A 37 2.44 6.23 5.34
N ARG A 38 2.70 5.99 6.63
CA ARG A 38 1.76 5.30 7.52
C ARG A 38 0.40 6.00 7.66
N ASN A 39 0.36 7.32 7.54
CA ASN A 39 -0.88 8.10 7.57
C ASN A 39 -1.47 8.37 6.17
N ASN A 40 -0.88 7.79 5.12
CA ASN A 40 -1.34 7.99 3.76
C ASN A 40 -2.39 6.93 3.37
N LEU A 41 -3.29 7.36 2.49
CA LEU A 41 -4.25 6.51 1.79
C LEU A 41 -4.18 6.78 0.30
N ARG A 42 -4.54 5.76 -0.47
CA ARG A 42 -4.70 5.81 -1.92
C ARG A 42 -6.14 5.54 -2.28
N VAL A 43 -6.73 6.44 -3.05
CA VAL A 43 -8.11 6.31 -3.56
C VAL A 43 -8.06 6.14 -5.08
N ASP A 44 -8.60 5.04 -5.55
CA ASP A 44 -8.70 4.69 -6.97
C ASP A 44 -10.17 4.76 -7.42
N GLY A 45 -10.42 5.14 -8.67
CA GLY A 45 -11.76 5.13 -9.28
C GLY A 45 -12.57 6.43 -9.17
N LEU A 46 -12.10 7.43 -8.39
CA LEU A 46 -12.76 8.74 -8.31
C LEU A 46 -12.63 9.54 -9.61
N LYS A 47 -13.75 9.86 -10.27
CA LYS A 47 -13.77 10.59 -11.55
C LYS A 47 -12.91 11.87 -11.54
N GLU A 48 -12.12 12.05 -12.59
CA GLU A 48 -11.27 13.25 -12.78
C GLU A 48 -12.05 14.39 -13.43
N SER A 49 -11.75 15.61 -13.01
CA SER A 49 -12.21 16.84 -13.67
C SER A 49 -11.12 17.42 -14.57
N LYS A 50 -11.51 18.16 -15.62
CA LYS A 50 -10.54 18.95 -16.40
C LYS A 50 -9.90 20.00 -15.47
N ASN A 51 -8.57 20.10 -15.49
CA ASN A 51 -7.77 21.01 -14.66
C ASN A 51 -8.02 20.90 -13.14
N GLU A 52 -8.28 19.68 -12.65
CA GLU A 52 -8.44 19.41 -11.21
C GLU A 52 -7.21 19.86 -10.40
N SER A 53 -7.45 20.74 -9.43
CA SER A 53 -6.46 21.21 -8.45
C SER A 53 -6.32 20.24 -7.27
N CYS A 54 -5.34 20.49 -6.40
CA CYS A 54 -5.20 19.73 -5.15
C CYS A 54 -6.41 19.94 -4.22
N SER A 55 -6.95 21.16 -4.16
CA SER A 55 -8.16 21.48 -3.36
C SER A 55 -9.38 20.73 -3.88
N ASP A 56 -9.56 20.63 -5.20
CA ASP A 56 -10.64 19.85 -5.78
C ASP A 56 -10.53 18.36 -5.46
N SER A 57 -9.29 17.83 -5.48
CA SER A 57 -9.02 16.44 -5.11
C SER A 57 -9.38 16.17 -3.65
N GLU A 58 -9.03 17.10 -2.76
CA GLU A 58 -9.37 17.04 -1.33
C GLU A 58 -10.88 17.07 -1.11
N ALA A 59 -11.58 18.03 -1.72
CA ALA A 59 -13.03 18.17 -1.62
C ALA A 59 -13.77 16.91 -2.09
N LYS A 60 -13.33 16.29 -3.20
CA LYS A 60 -13.89 15.02 -3.70
C LYS A 60 -13.71 13.88 -2.70
N VAL A 61 -12.55 13.78 -2.07
CA VAL A 61 -12.27 12.75 -1.07
C VAL A 61 -13.10 12.97 0.19
N LEU A 62 -13.19 14.20 0.69
CA LEU A 62 -14.03 14.52 1.85
C LEU A 62 -15.50 14.20 1.59
N LYS A 63 -16.00 14.57 0.40
CA LYS A 63 -17.37 14.23 -0.04
C LYS A 63 -17.60 12.72 -0.06
N LEU A 64 -16.65 11.93 -0.59
CA LEU A 64 -16.72 10.46 -0.56
C LEU A 64 -16.78 9.92 0.88
N PHE A 65 -15.98 10.48 1.78
CA PHE A 65 -15.95 10.05 3.18
C PHE A 65 -17.25 10.37 3.91
N GLU A 66 -17.83 11.55 3.67
CA GLU A 66 -19.08 11.94 4.30
C GLU A 66 -20.27 11.16 3.71
N GLU A 67 -20.46 11.18 2.39
CA GLU A 67 -21.65 10.63 1.74
C GLU A 67 -21.68 9.10 1.76
N THR A 68 -20.53 8.44 1.47
CA THR A 68 -20.51 6.98 1.30
C THR A 68 -20.03 6.27 2.57
N LEU A 69 -19.03 6.82 3.26
CA LEU A 69 -18.52 6.18 4.47
C LEU A 69 -19.29 6.61 5.74
N GLY A 70 -19.98 7.76 5.69
CA GLY A 70 -20.68 8.33 6.84
C GLY A 70 -19.71 8.90 7.88
N LEU A 71 -18.53 9.36 7.46
CA LEU A 71 -17.48 9.87 8.33
C LEU A 71 -17.36 11.39 8.16
N LYS A 72 -17.50 12.12 9.26
CA LYS A 72 -17.39 13.58 9.32
C LYS A 72 -16.10 14.00 10.02
N ASP A 73 -15.74 15.27 9.85
CA ASP A 73 -14.61 15.92 10.54
C ASP A 73 -13.23 15.30 10.28
N ILE A 74 -13.06 14.59 9.16
CA ILE A 74 -11.77 14.05 8.75
C ILE A 74 -10.87 15.20 8.29
N LYS A 75 -9.68 15.29 8.88
CA LYS A 75 -8.68 16.30 8.50
C LYS A 75 -7.61 15.72 7.58
N ILE A 76 -7.55 16.27 6.37
CA ILE A 76 -6.57 15.92 5.35
C ILE A 76 -5.44 16.97 5.41
N GLU A 77 -4.19 16.52 5.44
CA GLU A 77 -3.01 17.40 5.36
C GLU A 77 -2.72 17.79 3.91
N ARG A 78 -2.86 16.82 3.00
CA ARG A 78 -2.67 17.00 1.56
C ARG A 78 -3.41 15.91 0.80
N ALA A 79 -4.00 16.26 -0.34
CA ALA A 79 -4.52 15.32 -1.33
C ALA A 79 -4.18 15.79 -2.74
N HIS A 80 -3.71 14.86 -3.58
CA HIS A 80 -3.36 15.17 -4.97
C HIS A 80 -3.47 13.94 -5.85
N ARG A 81 -3.70 14.15 -7.14
CA ARG A 81 -3.64 13.10 -8.16
C ARG A 81 -2.20 12.67 -8.39
N THR A 82 -1.96 11.37 -8.56
CA THR A 82 -0.65 10.80 -8.84
C THR A 82 -0.67 10.00 -10.14
N GLY A 83 0.39 10.16 -10.94
CA GLY A 83 0.58 9.48 -12.22
C GLY A 83 0.31 10.37 -13.44
N SER A 84 0.66 9.85 -14.61
CA SER A 84 0.45 10.53 -15.88
C SER A 84 -1.03 10.51 -16.27
N ARG A 85 -1.48 11.60 -16.90
CA ARG A 85 -2.86 11.71 -17.41
C ARG A 85 -3.01 10.78 -18.61
N ASP A 86 -4.00 9.91 -18.56
CA ASP A 86 -4.35 8.98 -19.63
C ASP A 86 -5.86 9.11 -19.91
N SER A 87 -6.27 9.13 -21.17
CA SER A 87 -7.68 9.20 -21.56
C SER A 87 -8.46 7.93 -21.18
N LYS A 88 -7.77 6.80 -21.03
CA LYS A 88 -8.38 5.50 -20.72
C LYS A 88 -8.45 5.20 -19.22
N LYS A 89 -7.67 5.92 -18.39
CA LYS A 89 -7.50 5.58 -16.97
C LYS A 89 -7.56 6.81 -16.08
N VAL A 90 -8.45 6.73 -15.09
CA VAL A 90 -8.52 7.66 -13.97
C VAL A 90 -7.32 7.47 -13.05
N ARG A 91 -6.58 8.55 -12.79
CA ARG A 91 -5.45 8.60 -11.87
C ARG A 91 -5.89 8.44 -10.43
N SER A 92 -5.07 7.78 -9.64
CA SER A 92 -5.28 7.65 -8.19
C SER A 92 -5.12 9.00 -7.49
N ILE A 93 -5.88 9.21 -6.40
CA ILE A 93 -5.57 10.26 -5.43
C ILE A 93 -4.72 9.64 -4.33
N VAL A 94 -3.59 10.27 -4.01
CA VAL A 94 -2.83 9.99 -2.79
C VAL A 94 -3.09 11.12 -1.81
N LEU A 95 -3.48 10.76 -0.59
CA LEU A 95 -3.73 11.70 0.48
C LEU A 95 -2.96 11.33 1.75
N LYS A 96 -2.69 12.32 2.59
CA LYS A 96 -2.13 12.15 3.93
C LYS A 96 -3.11 12.72 4.95
N LEU A 97 -3.43 11.92 5.96
CA LEU A 97 -4.31 12.30 7.06
C LEU A 97 -3.51 12.86 8.22
N LEU A 98 -4.11 13.77 8.99
CA LEU A 98 -3.49 14.26 10.22
C LEU A 98 -3.52 13.21 11.35
N ASN A 99 -4.60 12.44 11.45
CA ASN A 99 -4.77 11.44 12.51
C ASN A 99 -4.71 10.01 11.97
N TYR A 100 -3.94 9.16 12.64
CA TYR A 100 -3.89 7.73 12.33
C TYR A 100 -5.22 7.01 12.61
N LYS A 101 -5.96 7.44 13.64
CA LYS A 101 -7.28 6.86 13.98
C LYS A 101 -8.30 7.07 12.86
N ASP A 102 -8.25 8.22 12.18
CA ASP A 102 -9.13 8.50 11.05
C ASP A 102 -8.83 7.54 9.89
N LYS A 103 -7.54 7.26 9.65
CA LYS A 103 -7.11 6.25 8.67
C LYS A 103 -7.74 4.88 8.95
N GLU A 104 -7.65 4.42 10.20
CA GLU A 104 -8.21 3.12 10.61
C GLU A 104 -9.73 3.08 10.43
N ASN A 105 -10.43 4.16 10.81
CA ASN A 105 -11.87 4.29 10.65
C ASN A 105 -12.29 4.28 9.17
N ILE A 106 -11.56 4.99 8.30
CA ILE A 106 -11.79 4.99 6.86
C ILE A 106 -11.61 3.59 6.27
N LEU A 107 -10.49 2.93 6.60
CA LEU A 107 -10.21 1.57 6.09
C LEU A 107 -11.25 0.56 6.58
N LYS A 108 -11.71 0.67 7.83
CA LYS A 108 -12.78 -0.18 8.37
C LYS A 108 -14.09 -0.01 7.61
N ASN A 109 -14.45 1.23 7.27
CA ASN A 109 -15.69 1.56 6.55
C ASN A 109 -15.58 1.40 5.03
N SER A 110 -14.37 1.23 4.46
CA SER A 110 -14.14 1.07 3.02
C SER A 110 -14.95 -0.06 2.36
N ARG A 111 -15.41 -1.05 3.15
CA ARG A 111 -16.30 -2.12 2.70
C ARG A 111 -17.64 -1.60 2.14
N LYS A 112 -18.07 -0.40 2.54
CA LYS A 112 -19.28 0.28 2.02
C LYS A 112 -19.14 0.70 0.56
N LEU A 113 -17.91 0.80 0.02
CA LEU A 113 -17.65 1.14 -1.39
C LEU A 113 -17.83 -0.03 -2.35
N LYS A 114 -18.24 -1.20 -1.84
CA LYS A 114 -18.43 -2.40 -2.65
C LYS A 114 -19.54 -2.16 -3.68
N GLY A 115 -19.17 -2.07 -4.96
CA GLY A 115 -20.09 -1.83 -6.07
C GLY A 115 -19.86 -0.50 -6.80
N GLU A 116 -19.25 0.49 -6.14
CA GLU A 116 -19.03 1.85 -6.68
C GLU A 116 -17.83 1.95 -7.64
N ASN A 117 -17.10 0.85 -7.86
CA ASN A 117 -15.81 0.82 -8.58
C ASN A 117 -14.76 1.83 -8.02
N ILE A 118 -14.92 2.21 -6.75
CA ILE A 118 -14.00 3.05 -5.98
C ILE A 118 -13.30 2.18 -4.95
N TYR A 119 -11.99 2.33 -4.82
CA TYR A 119 -11.19 1.54 -3.90
C TYR A 119 -10.35 2.45 -3.01
N ILE A 120 -10.37 2.20 -1.70
CA ILE A 120 -9.49 2.86 -0.75
C ILE A 120 -8.50 1.83 -0.21
N ASN A 121 -7.22 2.10 -0.38
CA ASN A 121 -6.12 1.25 0.08
C ASN A 121 -5.11 2.06 0.87
N GLU A 122 -4.28 1.36 1.63
CA GLU A 122 -3.07 1.96 2.21
C GLU A 122 -2.05 2.29 1.12
N ASP A 123 -1.33 3.39 1.31
CA ASP A 123 -0.20 3.77 0.46
C ASP A 123 1.10 3.20 1.05
N TYR A 124 1.67 2.21 0.36
CA TYR A 124 2.96 1.61 0.71
C TYR A 124 4.00 1.93 -0.36
N CYS A 125 5.27 1.77 -0.01
CA CYS A 125 6.35 1.84 -0.99
C CYS A 125 6.21 0.76 -2.07
N ALA A 126 6.89 0.95 -3.20
CA ALA A 126 6.77 0.07 -4.36
C ALA A 126 7.13 -1.39 -4.04
N GLU A 127 8.16 -1.61 -3.22
CA GLU A 127 8.62 -2.95 -2.85
C GLU A 127 7.60 -3.68 -1.97
N THR A 128 7.04 -3.01 -0.96
CA THR A 128 5.96 -3.57 -0.13
C THR A 128 4.70 -3.84 -0.96
N MET A 129 4.39 -3.00 -1.95
CA MET A 129 3.29 -3.24 -2.89
C MET A 129 3.50 -4.50 -3.74
N LEU A 130 4.73 -4.79 -4.16
CA LEU A 130 5.07 -6.03 -4.88
C LEU A 130 4.89 -7.26 -3.98
N ILE A 131 5.44 -7.22 -2.76
CA ILE A 131 5.26 -8.30 -1.77
C ILE A 131 3.75 -8.56 -1.56
N ARG A 132 2.97 -7.51 -1.31
CA ARG A 132 1.51 -7.65 -1.10
C ARG A 132 0.78 -8.18 -2.32
N LYS A 133 1.25 -7.89 -3.54
CA LYS A 133 0.67 -8.46 -4.77
C LYS A 133 0.85 -9.98 -4.81
N GLU A 134 2.01 -10.48 -4.43
CA GLU A 134 2.28 -11.92 -4.32
C GLU A 134 1.46 -12.57 -3.21
N LEU A 135 1.42 -11.94 -2.03
CA LEU A 135 0.64 -12.43 -0.89
C LEU A 135 -0.86 -12.50 -1.17
N ARG A 136 -1.40 -11.61 -2.03
CA ARG A 136 -2.81 -11.66 -2.45
C ARG A 136 -3.15 -12.96 -3.17
N ALA A 137 -2.24 -13.50 -3.97
CA ALA A 137 -2.44 -14.79 -4.63
C ALA A 137 -2.52 -15.93 -3.61
N GLY A 138 -1.61 -15.95 -2.62
CA GLY A 138 -1.64 -16.90 -1.51
C GLY A 138 -2.89 -16.77 -0.65
N MET A 139 -3.31 -15.54 -0.34
CA MET A 139 -4.54 -15.26 0.42
C MET A 139 -5.78 -15.79 -0.30
N LYS A 140 -5.86 -15.65 -1.63
CA LYS A 140 -6.98 -16.16 -2.42
C LYS A 140 -7.08 -17.69 -2.30
N LYS A 141 -5.96 -18.40 -2.51
CA LYS A 141 -5.90 -19.87 -2.36
C LYS A 141 -6.30 -20.33 -0.96
N ALA A 142 -5.81 -19.66 0.08
CA ALA A 142 -6.15 -19.99 1.46
C ALA A 142 -7.66 -19.82 1.75
N ARG A 143 -8.29 -18.77 1.22
CA ARG A 143 -9.74 -18.53 1.35
C ARG A 143 -10.57 -19.56 0.56
N GLU A 144 -10.10 -19.94 -0.63
CA GLU A 144 -10.74 -21.01 -1.44
C GLU A 144 -10.69 -22.36 -0.72
N ALA A 145 -9.63 -22.63 0.05
CA ALA A 145 -9.52 -23.79 0.93
C ALA A 145 -10.33 -23.68 2.24
N GLY A 146 -11.19 -22.66 2.39
CA GLY A 146 -12.03 -22.47 3.58
C GLY A 146 -11.33 -21.89 4.81
N MET A 147 -10.06 -21.48 4.70
CA MET A 147 -9.32 -20.87 5.81
C MET A 147 -9.59 -19.37 5.94
N PHE A 148 -9.45 -18.83 7.14
CA PHE A 148 -9.45 -17.40 7.38
C PHE A 148 -8.08 -16.81 7.04
N ALA A 149 -8.00 -16.02 5.97
CA ALA A 149 -6.75 -15.38 5.55
C ALA A 149 -6.88 -13.87 5.32
N TYR A 150 -5.88 -13.10 5.79
CA TYR A 150 -5.74 -11.67 5.53
C TYR A 150 -4.27 -11.25 5.49
N ILE A 151 -3.99 -10.13 4.83
CA ILE A 151 -2.64 -9.56 4.76
C ILE A 151 -2.50 -8.47 5.81
N SER A 152 -1.48 -8.57 6.64
CA SER A 152 -1.08 -7.55 7.61
C SER A 152 0.30 -7.04 7.22
N TYR A 153 0.40 -5.76 6.87
CA TYR A 153 1.63 -5.14 6.36
C TYR A 153 2.28 -5.94 5.21
N ASP A 154 3.36 -6.68 5.48
CA ASP A 154 4.12 -7.49 4.53
C ASP A 154 3.97 -9.01 4.78
N LYS A 155 2.97 -9.43 5.56
CA LYS A 155 2.75 -10.83 5.96
C LYS A 155 1.35 -11.30 5.64
N LEU A 156 1.24 -12.55 5.20
CA LEU A 156 -0.03 -13.26 5.07
C LEU A 156 -0.30 -14.01 6.38
N VAL A 157 -1.41 -13.68 7.02
CA VAL A 157 -1.91 -14.38 8.21
C VAL A 157 -2.98 -15.36 7.76
N VAL A 158 -2.79 -16.64 8.05
CA VAL A 158 -3.74 -17.73 7.77
C VAL A 158 -4.04 -18.44 9.08
N ARG A 159 -5.32 -18.70 9.34
CA ARG A 159 -5.78 -19.51 10.48
C ARG A 159 -7.05 -20.25 10.11
N GLU A 160 -7.36 -21.26 10.90
CA GLU A 160 -8.65 -21.96 10.78
C GLU A 160 -9.82 -21.03 11.11
N TRP A 161 -10.96 -21.30 10.49
CA TRP A 161 -12.18 -20.56 10.77
C TRP A 161 -12.75 -20.97 12.13
N SER A 162 -12.36 -20.27 13.20
CA SER A 162 -13.01 -20.44 14.50
C SER A 162 -14.36 -19.71 14.49
N ARG A 163 -15.48 -20.43 14.45
CA ARG A 163 -16.77 -19.85 14.86
C ARG A 163 -16.59 -19.34 16.30
N LYS A 164 -16.89 -18.06 16.55
CA LYS A 164 -17.00 -17.59 17.95
C LYS A 164 -18.04 -18.48 18.65
N PRO A 165 -17.79 -18.95 19.89
CA PRO A 165 -18.87 -19.52 20.69
C PRO A 165 -19.99 -18.48 20.77
N THR A 166 -21.22 -18.94 20.58
CA THR A 166 -22.43 -18.10 20.60
C THR A 166 -22.63 -17.52 21.99
#